data_AF-A0A9P8WHN3-F1
#
_entry.id   AF-A0A9P8WHN3-F1
#
_cell.length_a   1.000
_cell.length_b   1.000
_cell.length_c   1.000
_cell.angle_alpha   90.00
_cell.angle_beta   90.00
_cell.angle_gamma   90.00
#
_symmetry.space_group_name_H-M   'P 1'
#
loop_
_entity.id
_entity.type
_entity.pdbx_description
1 polymer ?
#
loop_
_entity_poly.entity_id
_entity_poly.type
_entity_poly.pdbx_seq_one_letter_code
_entity_poly.pdbx_strand_id
1 'polypeptide(L)'
;MKLTPASLLLLSAAGASHAFNFKKQVPPDFVENFDWKDPFQLKALASFDASCESSASFAALEYTLHNLMDPHPDGLKPWATGLKEVFSGKEYPGGWAGLDRHLHDRSLLLMDYDKIPVLVREWIEEQERTDGKGKALFAIFDKPKKEGHEIKSVVKFPSEDKIDRSQDAQKVAIFAPGALYPVLPLWAAEGSECKDALLDLARYKPTPADGGVVAWVTHTKPEEKQMELSIKVQSLKTKAKGQQAEKTASKDEL
;
A
#
# COMPACT_ATOMS: atom_id res chain seq x y z
N MET A 1 -9.42 -59.90 64.33
CA MET A 1 -8.19 -59.22 63.86
C MET A 1 -8.54 -58.39 62.63
N LYS A 2 -8.31 -57.08 62.71
CA LYS A 2 -8.20 -56.05 61.64
C LYS A 2 -8.89 -54.77 62.12
N LEU A 3 -8.09 -53.87 62.68
CA LEU A 3 -8.41 -52.47 62.88
C LEU A 3 -7.29 -51.66 62.21
N THR A 4 -7.73 -50.73 61.39
CA THR A 4 -7.03 -49.85 60.45
C THR A 4 -6.20 -48.77 61.13
N PRO A 5 -5.13 -48.25 60.50
CA PRO A 5 -4.62 -46.92 60.79
C PRO A 5 -5.22 -45.89 59.80
N ALA A 6 -5.77 -44.82 60.37
CA ALA A 6 -6.10 -43.60 59.63
C ALA A 6 -4.81 -42.85 59.27
N SER A 7 -4.64 -42.50 58.00
CA SER A 7 -3.61 -41.55 57.55
C SER A 7 -4.29 -40.24 57.18
N LEU A 8 -3.98 -39.18 57.93
CA LEU A 8 -4.19 -37.79 57.55
C LEU A 8 -3.27 -37.48 56.34
N LEU A 9 -3.84 -37.00 55.25
CA LEU A 9 -3.08 -36.39 54.15
C LEU A 9 -3.47 -34.91 54.07
N LEU A 10 -2.48 -34.07 54.39
CA LEU A 10 -2.53 -32.61 54.32
C LEU A 10 -2.53 -32.13 52.86
N LEU A 11 -3.32 -31.08 52.61
CA LEU A 11 -3.49 -30.37 51.34
C LEU A 11 -2.18 -29.82 50.77
N SER A 12 -2.09 -29.78 49.45
CA SER A 12 -1.35 -28.72 48.73
C SER A 12 -2.11 -28.38 47.45
N ALA A 13 -2.95 -27.34 47.52
CA ALA A 13 -3.53 -26.70 46.35
C ALA A 13 -2.44 -25.88 45.67
N ALA A 14 -1.77 -26.45 44.67
CA ALA A 14 -0.89 -25.71 43.78
C ALA A 14 -1.77 -24.92 42.79
N GLY A 15 -2.01 -23.64 43.11
CA GLY A 15 -2.60 -22.70 42.17
C GLY A 15 -1.69 -22.54 40.96
N ALA A 16 -2.12 -23.01 39.79
CA ALA A 16 -1.46 -22.74 38.53
C ALA A 16 -1.70 -21.27 38.14
N SER A 17 -0.86 -20.37 38.62
CA SER A 17 -0.77 -19.00 38.10
C SER A 17 -0.32 -19.09 36.63
N HIS A 18 -1.28 -19.14 35.71
CA HIS A 18 -1.03 -18.93 34.30
C HIS A 18 -0.62 -17.46 34.15
N ALA A 19 0.68 -17.21 34.13
CA ALA A 19 1.21 -15.94 33.69
C ALA A 19 0.83 -15.77 32.21
N PHE A 20 -0.25 -15.05 31.96
CA PHE A 20 -0.57 -14.52 30.65
C PHE A 20 0.58 -13.61 30.23
N ASN A 21 1.49 -14.17 29.46
CA ASN A 21 2.58 -13.43 28.84
C ASN A 21 1.98 -12.62 27.69
N PHE A 22 1.26 -11.55 28.02
CA PHE A 22 0.82 -10.56 27.03
C PHE A 22 2.08 -9.94 26.43
N LYS A 23 2.46 -10.37 25.22
CA LYS A 23 3.48 -9.65 24.43
C LYS A 23 3.06 -8.19 24.40
N LYS A 24 3.87 -7.33 25.02
CA LYS A 24 3.64 -5.88 25.06
C LYS A 24 3.62 -5.39 23.61
N GLN A 25 2.44 -5.11 23.07
CA GLN A 25 2.31 -4.55 21.72
C GLN A 25 3.03 -3.20 21.73
N VAL A 26 3.99 -3.03 20.82
CA VAL A 26 4.62 -1.74 20.59
C VAL A 26 3.58 -0.86 19.91
N PRO A 27 3.24 0.32 20.47
CA PRO A 27 2.32 1.23 19.80
C PRO A 27 2.82 1.56 18.39
N PRO A 28 1.93 1.69 17.40
CA PRO A 28 2.33 2.12 16.07
C PRO A 28 2.83 3.57 16.10
N ASP A 29 3.88 3.84 15.34
CA ASP A 29 4.39 5.20 15.10
C ASP A 29 3.97 5.68 13.69
N PHE A 30 4.03 6.99 13.45
CA PHE A 30 3.93 7.52 12.10
C PHE A 30 5.30 7.50 11.43
N VAL A 31 5.35 7.09 10.18
CA VAL A 31 6.56 7.17 9.35
C VAL A 31 6.93 8.64 9.16
N GLU A 32 8.23 8.94 9.30
CA GLU A 32 8.74 10.29 9.10
C GLU A 32 8.43 10.77 7.68
N ASN A 33 8.03 12.05 7.56
CA ASN A 33 7.71 12.69 6.28
C ASN A 33 6.54 12.04 5.49
N PHE A 34 5.63 11.33 6.18
CA PHE A 34 4.38 10.89 5.56
C PHE A 34 3.38 12.06 5.47
N ASP A 35 3.42 12.79 4.36
CA ASP A 35 2.62 14.00 4.16
C ASP A 35 1.23 13.75 3.54
N TRP A 36 0.88 12.48 3.29
CA TRP A 36 -0.32 12.11 2.57
C TRP A 36 -1.56 12.08 3.49
N LYS A 37 -2.64 12.70 3.01
CA LYS A 37 -3.95 12.72 3.65
C LYS A 37 -5.01 12.77 2.56
N ASP A 38 -6.22 12.30 2.86
CA ASP A 38 -7.31 12.29 1.89
C ASP A 38 -7.64 13.73 1.44
N PRO A 39 -7.26 14.12 0.21
CA PRO A 39 -7.49 15.47 -0.29
C PRO A 39 -8.99 15.74 -0.48
N PHE A 40 -9.81 14.69 -0.66
CA PHE A 40 -11.25 14.76 -0.88
C PHE A 40 -12.04 15.07 0.40
N GLN A 41 -11.40 14.95 1.57
CA GLN A 41 -11.97 15.35 2.86
C GLN A 41 -11.47 16.74 3.32
N LEU A 42 -10.57 17.37 2.57
CA LEU A 42 -10.04 18.68 2.95
C LEU A 42 -11.02 19.79 2.60
N LYS A 43 -11.31 20.67 3.57
CA LYS A 43 -12.11 21.88 3.34
C LYS A 43 -11.56 22.75 2.21
N ALA A 44 -10.23 22.77 2.02
CA ALA A 44 -9.57 23.50 0.95
C ALA A 44 -10.02 23.06 -0.45
N LEU A 45 -10.43 21.79 -0.63
CA LEU A 45 -10.91 21.30 -1.92
C LEU A 45 -12.17 22.03 -2.40
N ALA A 46 -12.97 22.60 -1.48
CA ALA A 46 -14.19 23.32 -1.83
C ALA A 46 -13.97 24.51 -2.79
N SER A 47 -12.74 25.06 -2.83
CA SER A 47 -12.35 26.17 -3.71
C SER A 47 -11.99 25.74 -5.14
N PHE A 48 -12.00 24.45 -5.45
CA PHE A 48 -11.61 23.90 -6.74
C PHE A 48 -12.75 23.10 -7.37
N ASP A 49 -12.79 23.09 -8.70
CA ASP A 49 -13.52 22.13 -9.53
C ASP A 49 -12.53 21.10 -10.08
N ALA A 50 -13.00 19.87 -10.27
CA ALA A 50 -12.26 18.88 -11.02
C ALA A 50 -12.29 19.26 -12.52
N SER A 51 -11.15 19.67 -13.06
CA SER A 51 -11.02 19.88 -14.52
C SER A 51 -11.06 18.56 -15.28
N CYS A 52 -10.66 17.47 -14.62
CA CYS A 52 -10.76 16.11 -15.11
C CYS A 52 -10.70 15.15 -13.92
N GLU A 53 -11.45 14.05 -13.98
CA GLU A 53 -11.49 13.00 -12.96
C GLU A 53 -11.27 11.64 -13.61
N SER A 54 -10.48 10.79 -12.94
CA SER A 54 -10.29 9.39 -13.31
C SER A 54 -10.35 8.50 -12.08
N SER A 55 -10.74 7.24 -12.27
CA SER A 55 -10.71 6.25 -11.20
C SER A 55 -10.40 4.88 -11.77
N ALA A 56 -9.70 4.06 -10.98
CA ALA A 56 -9.36 2.68 -11.35
C ALA A 56 -9.35 1.80 -10.10
N SER A 57 -9.70 0.52 -10.27
CA SER A 57 -9.67 -0.47 -9.20
C SER A 57 -8.76 -1.65 -9.54
N PHE A 58 -8.08 -2.19 -8.53
CA PHE A 58 -7.10 -3.26 -8.67
C PHE A 58 -7.23 -4.29 -7.56
N ALA A 59 -7.10 -5.56 -7.92
CA ALA A 59 -7.00 -6.64 -6.95
C ALA A 59 -5.55 -6.81 -6.48
N ALA A 60 -5.38 -7.01 -5.17
CA ALA A 60 -4.12 -7.32 -4.52
C ALA A 60 -4.33 -8.35 -3.41
N LEU A 61 -3.24 -8.91 -2.91
CA LEU A 61 -3.24 -9.69 -1.66
C LEU A 61 -2.53 -8.87 -0.59
N GLU A 62 -3.07 -8.83 0.63
CA GLU A 62 -2.41 -8.22 1.78
C GLU A 62 -1.88 -9.29 2.73
N TYR A 63 -0.59 -9.20 3.03
CA TYR A 63 0.12 -9.99 4.01
C TYR A 63 0.71 -9.07 5.08
N THR A 64 1.21 -9.68 6.14
CA THR A 64 2.07 -8.99 7.11
C THR A 64 3.47 -9.60 7.08
N LEU A 65 4.45 -8.92 7.67
CA LEU A 65 5.79 -9.50 7.89
C LEU A 65 5.75 -10.75 8.80
N HIS A 66 4.67 -10.98 9.55
CA HIS A 66 4.43 -12.25 10.23
C HIS A 66 4.35 -13.43 9.24
N ASN A 67 3.72 -13.21 8.08
CA ASN A 67 3.50 -14.24 7.07
C ASN A 67 4.71 -14.47 6.16
N LEU A 68 5.86 -13.83 6.46
CA LEU A 68 7.03 -13.88 5.60
C LEU A 68 7.57 -15.30 5.41
N MET A 69 7.49 -16.14 6.44
CA MET A 69 8.02 -17.51 6.41
C MET A 69 6.96 -18.58 6.10
N ASP A 70 5.69 -18.18 5.95
CA ASP A 70 4.59 -19.09 5.63
C ASP A 70 4.59 -19.43 4.12
N PRO A 71 4.32 -20.69 3.74
CA PRO A 71 4.25 -21.09 2.33
C PRO A 71 3.21 -20.29 1.54
N HIS A 72 3.50 -20.00 0.28
CA HIS A 72 2.51 -19.47 -0.65
C HIS A 72 1.42 -20.54 -0.92
N PRO A 73 0.11 -20.19 -1.03
CA PRO A 73 -0.45 -18.84 -1.15
C PRO A 73 -0.68 -18.11 0.17
N ASP A 74 -0.47 -18.79 1.30
CA ASP A 74 -0.81 -18.24 2.60
C ASP A 74 0.22 -17.26 3.18
N GLY A 75 1.42 -17.25 2.64
CA GLY A 75 2.47 -16.28 2.96
C GLY A 75 3.46 -16.05 1.82
N LEU A 76 4.60 -15.46 2.18
CA LEU A 76 5.58 -14.92 1.25
C LEU A 76 6.89 -15.70 1.21
N LYS A 77 6.92 -16.94 1.74
CA LYS A 77 8.15 -17.76 1.85
C LYS A 77 8.98 -17.83 0.57
N PRO A 78 8.42 -17.99 -0.65
CA PRO A 78 9.21 -18.04 -1.87
C PRO A 78 10.09 -16.80 -2.07
N TRP A 79 9.69 -15.63 -1.58
CA TRP A 79 10.39 -14.36 -1.75
C TRP A 79 11.07 -13.86 -0.48
N ALA A 80 11.00 -14.61 0.62
CA ALA A 80 11.43 -14.15 1.94
C ALA A 80 12.90 -13.71 2.00
N THR A 81 13.78 -14.44 1.31
CA THR A 81 15.21 -14.11 1.25
C THR A 81 15.44 -12.79 0.51
N GLY A 82 14.85 -12.65 -0.68
CA GLY A 82 14.96 -11.41 -1.46
C GLY A 82 14.32 -10.21 -0.76
N LEU A 83 13.16 -10.38 -0.13
CA LEU A 83 12.49 -9.32 0.62
C LEU A 83 13.34 -8.80 1.79
N LYS A 84 14.07 -9.70 2.48
CA LYS A 84 15.01 -9.29 3.52
C LYS A 84 16.14 -8.43 2.95
N GLU A 85 16.68 -8.77 1.79
CA GLU A 85 17.72 -7.96 1.14
C GLU A 85 17.19 -6.58 0.72
N VAL A 86 15.98 -6.53 0.16
CA VAL A 86 15.36 -5.27 -0.29
C VAL A 86 15.10 -4.33 0.89
N PHE A 87 14.52 -4.85 1.97
CA PHE A 87 14.11 -4.01 3.11
C PHE A 87 15.19 -3.82 4.18
N SER A 88 16.27 -4.59 4.15
CA SER A 88 17.37 -4.42 5.09
C SER A 88 18.01 -3.05 4.93
N GLY A 89 18.06 -2.28 6.02
CA GLY A 89 18.65 -0.94 6.04
C GLY A 89 17.81 0.15 5.35
N LYS A 90 16.55 -0.15 4.97
CA LYS A 90 15.62 0.84 4.44
C LYS A 90 14.50 1.13 5.44
N GLU A 91 14.06 2.38 5.44
CA GLU A 91 12.88 2.79 6.18
C GLU A 91 11.63 2.19 5.54
N TYR A 92 10.69 1.76 6.38
CA TYR A 92 9.41 1.26 5.91
C TYR A 92 8.56 2.42 5.38
N PRO A 93 8.04 2.37 4.14
CA PRO A 93 7.28 3.49 3.55
C PRO A 93 5.94 3.80 4.26
N GLY A 94 5.52 2.96 5.20
CA GLY A 94 4.28 3.10 5.96
C GLY A 94 3.15 2.22 5.44
N GLY A 95 2.15 2.01 6.29
CA GLY A 95 0.88 1.41 5.92
C GLY A 95 -0.08 2.42 5.29
N TRP A 96 -1.37 2.07 5.24
CA TRP A 96 -2.43 2.85 4.60
C TRP A 96 -2.62 4.29 5.10
N ALA A 97 -2.16 4.60 6.31
CA ALA A 97 -2.27 5.94 6.89
C ALA A 97 -0.90 6.48 7.32
N GLY A 98 0.18 5.96 6.73
CA GLY A 98 1.54 6.31 7.14
C GLY A 98 1.96 5.71 8.47
N LEU A 99 1.23 4.72 8.98
CA LEU A 99 1.56 4.05 10.24
C LEU A 99 2.61 2.97 10.01
N ASP A 100 3.64 2.96 10.85
CA ASP A 100 4.53 1.82 11.08
C ASP A 100 4.07 1.08 12.33
N ARG A 101 3.48 -0.12 12.13
CA ARG A 101 3.10 -1.01 13.23
C ARG A 101 4.27 -1.79 13.83
N HIS A 102 5.46 -1.59 13.28
CA HIS A 102 6.71 -2.24 13.63
C HIS A 102 6.73 -3.75 13.37
N LEU A 103 7.95 -4.26 13.16
CA LEU A 103 8.24 -5.70 13.13
C LEU A 103 7.26 -6.51 12.26
N HIS A 104 6.59 -7.49 12.86
CA HIS A 104 5.75 -8.46 12.17
C HIS A 104 4.42 -7.89 11.68
N ASP A 105 3.97 -6.76 12.22
CA ASP A 105 2.65 -6.18 11.93
C ASP A 105 2.68 -5.19 10.74
N ARG A 106 3.83 -5.00 10.10
CA ARG A 106 3.96 -4.22 8.87
C ARG A 106 3.25 -4.92 7.72
N SER A 107 2.33 -4.21 7.07
CA SER A 107 1.61 -4.70 5.89
C SER A 107 2.51 -4.74 4.65
N LEU A 108 2.34 -5.79 3.85
CA LEU A 108 2.90 -5.94 2.51
C LEU A 108 1.77 -6.30 1.55
N LEU A 109 1.74 -5.66 0.39
CA LEU A 109 0.85 -5.97 -0.71
C LEU A 109 1.61 -6.82 -1.72
N LEU A 110 0.94 -7.82 -2.27
CA LEU A 110 1.40 -8.61 -3.40
C LEU A 110 0.43 -8.41 -4.57
N MET A 111 0.98 -8.06 -5.73
CA MET A 111 0.25 -7.97 -6.99
C MET A 111 0.99 -8.72 -8.09
N ASP A 112 0.24 -9.36 -8.98
CA ASP A 112 0.77 -9.85 -10.25
C ASP A 112 1.27 -8.65 -11.07
N TYR A 113 2.53 -8.70 -11.53
CA TYR A 113 3.17 -7.53 -12.14
C TYR A 113 2.46 -7.12 -13.44
N ASP A 114 1.94 -8.09 -14.21
CA ASP A 114 1.15 -7.83 -15.43
C ASP A 114 -0.19 -7.11 -15.16
N LYS A 115 -0.69 -7.13 -13.91
CA LYS A 115 -1.92 -6.45 -13.50
C LYS A 115 -1.72 -5.02 -13.02
N ILE A 116 -0.47 -4.60 -12.82
CA ILE A 116 -0.12 -3.22 -12.52
C ILE A 116 -0.16 -2.41 -13.83
N PRO A 117 -0.69 -1.18 -13.88
CA PRO A 117 -0.65 -0.34 -15.09
C PRO A 117 0.76 -0.21 -15.66
N VAL A 118 0.91 -0.25 -16.99
CA VAL A 118 2.19 -0.07 -17.71
C VAL A 118 2.91 1.20 -17.24
N LEU A 119 2.19 2.32 -17.10
CA LEU A 119 2.77 3.60 -16.65
C LEU A 119 3.39 3.51 -15.25
N VAL A 120 2.79 2.71 -14.36
CA VAL A 120 3.36 2.44 -13.03
C VAL A 120 4.56 1.51 -13.14
N ARG A 121 4.51 0.48 -13.99
CA ARG A 121 5.65 -0.41 -14.25
C ARG A 121 6.86 0.34 -14.81
N GLU A 122 6.65 1.19 -15.80
CA GLU A 122 7.69 2.04 -16.40
C GLU A 122 8.32 2.97 -15.35
N TRP A 123 7.49 3.56 -14.49
CA TRP A 123 7.99 4.36 -13.38
C TRP A 123 8.83 3.51 -12.41
N ILE A 124 8.37 2.34 -11.99
CA ILE A 124 9.11 1.43 -11.09
C ILE A 124 10.46 1.08 -11.70
N GLU A 125 10.47 0.68 -12.96
CA GLU A 125 11.68 0.30 -13.70
C GLU A 125 12.70 1.44 -13.77
N GLU A 126 12.22 2.67 -13.98
CA GLU A 126 13.09 3.84 -13.96
C GLU A 126 13.63 4.14 -12.57
N GLN A 127 12.81 4.01 -11.53
CA GLN A 127 13.28 4.19 -10.16
C GLN A 127 14.33 3.14 -9.76
N GLU A 128 14.20 1.89 -10.21
CA GLU A 128 15.19 0.84 -9.95
C GLU A 128 16.53 1.09 -10.66
N ARG A 129 16.51 1.77 -11.82
CA ARG A 129 17.73 2.16 -12.54
C ARG A 129 18.48 3.32 -11.89
N THR A 130 17.81 4.10 -11.05
CA THR A 130 18.40 5.27 -10.36
C THR A 130 18.65 4.98 -8.89
N ASP A 131 19.34 5.90 -8.20
CA ASP A 131 19.50 5.88 -6.73
C ASP A 131 18.54 6.86 -6.04
N GLY A 132 17.40 7.14 -6.68
CA GLY A 132 16.39 8.07 -6.19
C GLY A 132 15.51 7.51 -5.07
N LYS A 133 14.62 8.37 -4.54
CA LYS A 133 13.67 8.02 -3.47
C LYS A 133 12.69 6.90 -3.84
N GLY A 134 12.48 6.65 -5.13
CA GLY A 134 11.62 5.58 -5.61
C GLY A 134 12.28 4.20 -5.61
N LYS A 135 13.62 4.13 -5.50
CA LYS A 135 14.36 2.86 -5.58
C LYS A 135 13.95 1.94 -4.43
N ALA A 136 13.64 0.70 -4.78
CA ALA A 136 13.21 -0.37 -3.89
C ALA A 136 11.90 -0.10 -3.14
N LEU A 137 11.07 0.83 -3.61
CA LEU A 137 9.69 0.96 -3.10
C LEU A 137 8.82 -0.22 -3.51
N PHE A 138 9.09 -0.80 -4.68
CA PHE A 138 8.42 -1.99 -5.20
C PHE A 138 9.45 -3.10 -5.43
N ALA A 139 9.35 -4.18 -4.64
CA ALA A 139 10.21 -5.33 -4.81
C ALA A 139 9.65 -6.23 -5.91
N ILE A 140 10.27 -6.21 -7.09
CA ILE A 140 9.84 -7.05 -8.22
C ILE A 140 10.60 -8.37 -8.22
N PHE A 141 9.87 -9.48 -8.24
CA PHE A 141 10.42 -10.83 -8.23
C PHE A 141 9.82 -11.69 -9.33
N ASP A 142 10.57 -12.68 -9.80
CA ASP A 142 9.99 -13.77 -10.57
C ASP A 142 9.05 -14.62 -9.69
N LYS A 143 8.04 -15.23 -10.31
CA LYS A 143 7.19 -16.24 -9.67
C LYS A 143 7.97 -17.55 -9.51
N PRO A 144 7.77 -18.30 -8.40
CA PRO A 144 8.41 -19.59 -8.23
C PRO A 144 7.92 -20.58 -9.30
N LYS A 145 8.85 -21.17 -10.07
CA LYS A 145 8.53 -22.16 -11.14
C LYS A 145 8.02 -23.50 -10.60
N LYS A 146 8.28 -23.79 -9.33
CA LYS A 146 7.86 -25.01 -8.63
C LYS A 146 7.75 -24.73 -7.14
N GLU A 147 6.97 -25.55 -6.46
CA GLU A 147 6.82 -25.48 -5.00
C GLU A 147 8.19 -25.58 -4.30
N GLY A 148 8.38 -24.75 -3.27
CA GLY A 148 9.63 -24.68 -2.51
C GLY A 148 10.80 -23.98 -3.24
N HIS A 149 10.62 -23.49 -4.47
CA HIS A 149 11.64 -22.68 -5.13
C HIS A 149 11.73 -21.29 -4.48
N GLU A 150 12.90 -20.99 -3.92
CA GLU A 150 13.18 -19.67 -3.35
C GLU A 150 13.74 -18.71 -4.41
N ILE A 151 13.21 -17.49 -4.40
CA ILE A 151 13.63 -16.36 -5.22
C ILE A 151 14.45 -15.44 -4.31
N LYS A 152 15.77 -15.41 -4.56
CA LYS A 152 16.72 -14.76 -3.66
C LYS A 152 17.03 -13.32 -4.02
N SER A 153 16.75 -12.91 -5.25
CA SER A 153 17.10 -11.59 -5.77
C SER A 153 15.91 -10.94 -6.48
N VAL A 154 15.82 -9.62 -6.38
CA VAL A 154 14.91 -8.83 -7.21
C VAL A 154 15.31 -8.90 -8.68
N VAL A 155 14.31 -8.70 -9.55
CA VAL A 155 14.51 -8.53 -10.99
C VAL A 155 15.33 -7.26 -11.22
N LYS A 156 16.38 -7.36 -12.04
CA LYS A 156 17.14 -6.20 -12.51
C LYS A 156 16.58 -5.76 -13.86
N PHE A 157 16.27 -4.48 -13.98
CA PHE A 157 15.71 -3.93 -15.21
C PHE A 157 16.82 -3.40 -16.13
N PRO A 158 16.84 -3.79 -17.42
CA PRO A 158 17.72 -3.18 -18.41
C PRO A 158 17.26 -1.75 -18.76
N SER A 159 17.91 -1.13 -19.75
CA SER A 159 17.43 0.12 -20.36
C SER A 159 16.02 -0.05 -20.94
N GLU A 160 15.27 1.05 -21.00
CA GLU A 160 13.86 1.08 -21.40
C GLU A 160 13.59 0.38 -22.75
N ASP A 161 14.46 0.59 -23.73
CA ASP A 161 14.40 -0.01 -25.08
C ASP A 161 14.55 -1.53 -25.11
N LYS A 162 14.96 -2.14 -23.99
CA LYS A 162 15.26 -3.58 -23.86
C LYS A 162 14.31 -4.30 -22.90
N ILE A 163 13.25 -3.63 -22.44
CA ILE A 163 12.28 -4.24 -21.54
C ILE A 163 11.40 -5.24 -22.32
N ASP A 164 11.53 -6.53 -21.98
CA ASP A 164 10.67 -7.60 -22.51
C ASP A 164 9.39 -7.75 -21.68
N ARG A 165 8.33 -7.10 -22.14
CA ARG A 165 6.99 -7.15 -21.52
C ARG A 165 6.33 -8.53 -21.56
N SER A 166 6.79 -9.45 -22.41
CA SER A 166 6.21 -10.80 -22.50
C SER A 166 6.42 -11.61 -21.21
N GLN A 167 7.39 -11.21 -20.39
CA GLN A 167 7.72 -11.86 -19.13
C GLN A 167 7.03 -11.24 -17.92
N ASP A 168 6.20 -10.20 -18.07
CA ASP A 168 5.57 -9.49 -16.94
C ASP A 168 4.63 -10.41 -16.16
N ALA A 169 3.90 -11.31 -16.84
CA ALA A 169 3.00 -12.27 -16.19
C ALA A 169 3.72 -13.31 -15.30
N GLN A 170 5.03 -13.46 -15.47
CA GLN A 170 5.89 -14.33 -14.68
C GLN A 170 6.47 -13.63 -13.44
N LYS A 171 6.05 -12.39 -13.16
CA LYS A 171 6.56 -11.59 -12.05
C LYS A 171 5.46 -11.19 -11.08
N VAL A 172 5.88 -10.85 -9.86
CA VAL A 172 5.05 -10.22 -8.84
C VAL A 172 5.74 -8.96 -8.34
N ALA A 173 4.95 -7.97 -7.94
CA ALA A 173 5.41 -6.84 -7.16
C ALA A 173 4.99 -7.04 -5.70
N ILE A 174 5.94 -6.86 -4.78
CA ILE A 174 5.67 -6.86 -3.33
C ILE A 174 6.11 -5.50 -2.76
N PHE A 175 5.20 -4.80 -2.08
CA PHE A 175 5.44 -3.42 -1.64
C PHE A 175 4.61 -3.07 -0.41
N ALA A 176 5.03 -2.06 0.35
CA ALA A 176 4.23 -1.51 1.45
C ALA A 176 3.09 -0.65 0.90
N PRO A 177 1.91 -0.57 1.56
CA PRO A 177 0.84 0.33 1.10
C PRO A 177 1.28 1.78 0.89
N GLY A 178 2.20 2.28 1.73
CA GLY A 178 2.81 3.60 1.63
C GLY A 178 3.53 3.87 0.31
N ALA A 179 4.02 2.83 -0.39
CA ALA A 179 4.69 2.95 -1.68
C ALA A 179 3.75 3.36 -2.82
N LEU A 180 2.44 3.23 -2.66
CA LEU A 180 1.45 3.68 -3.66
C LEU A 180 1.43 5.20 -3.76
N TYR A 181 1.59 5.90 -2.64
CA TYR A 181 1.29 7.32 -2.56
C TYR A 181 2.07 8.19 -3.53
N PRO A 182 3.40 8.04 -3.71
CA PRO A 182 4.15 8.88 -4.65
C PRO A 182 3.71 8.78 -6.12
N VAL A 183 2.92 7.77 -6.48
CA VAL A 183 2.61 7.42 -7.89
C VAL A 183 1.12 7.21 -8.18
N LEU A 184 0.22 7.49 -7.23
CA LEU A 184 -1.23 7.28 -7.39
C LEU A 184 -1.83 7.80 -8.71
N PRO A 185 -1.43 8.97 -9.25
CA PRO A 185 -1.96 9.43 -10.54
C PRO A 185 -1.73 8.46 -11.70
N LEU A 186 -0.57 7.80 -11.74
CA LEU A 186 -0.21 6.86 -12.82
C LEU A 186 -1.12 5.64 -12.82
N TRP A 187 -1.62 5.22 -11.65
CA TRP A 187 -2.52 4.08 -11.54
C TRP A 187 -3.87 4.29 -12.24
N ALA A 188 -4.33 5.54 -12.37
CA ALA A 188 -5.60 5.87 -13.02
C ALA A 188 -5.43 6.67 -14.33
N ALA A 189 -4.20 6.75 -14.86
CA ALA A 189 -3.89 7.54 -16.05
C ALA A 189 -4.17 6.79 -17.36
N GLU A 190 -4.01 5.47 -17.38
CA GLU A 190 -4.21 4.68 -18.59
C GLU A 190 -5.66 4.69 -19.06
N GLY A 191 -5.88 4.95 -20.34
CA GLY A 191 -7.22 5.03 -20.93
C GLY A 191 -8.06 6.22 -20.47
N SER A 192 -7.53 7.08 -19.60
CA SER A 192 -8.23 8.27 -19.12
C SER A 192 -8.08 9.46 -20.06
N GLU A 193 -9.13 10.27 -20.18
CA GLU A 193 -9.06 11.60 -20.82
C GLU A 193 -8.13 12.56 -20.07
N CYS A 194 -7.81 12.25 -18.80
CA CYS A 194 -6.92 13.05 -17.96
C CYS A 194 -5.43 12.72 -18.17
N LYS A 195 -5.07 11.76 -19.04
CA LYS A 195 -3.74 11.13 -19.09
C LYS A 195 -2.59 12.14 -19.01
N ASP A 196 -2.58 13.16 -19.86
CA ASP A 196 -1.49 14.15 -19.91
C ASP A 196 -1.29 14.91 -18.59
N ALA A 197 -2.39 15.23 -17.90
CA ALA A 197 -2.31 15.87 -16.59
C ALA A 197 -1.82 14.90 -15.50
N LEU A 198 -2.17 13.62 -15.59
CA LEU A 198 -1.84 12.60 -14.59
C LEU A 198 -0.43 12.04 -14.72
N LEU A 199 0.18 12.14 -15.91
CA LEU A 199 1.57 11.77 -16.15
C LEU A 199 2.57 12.72 -15.48
N ASP A 200 2.18 13.99 -15.29
CA ASP A 200 3.02 15.01 -14.66
C ASP A 200 2.96 14.91 -13.12
N LEU A 201 3.77 14.02 -12.56
CA LEU A 201 3.89 13.84 -11.12
C LEU A 201 4.41 15.10 -10.38
N ALA A 202 4.99 16.09 -11.07
CA ALA A 202 5.39 17.35 -10.42
C ALA A 202 4.17 18.21 -10.00
N ARG A 203 3.03 18.01 -10.67
CA ARG A 203 1.74 18.64 -10.33
C ARG A 203 1.00 17.89 -9.23
N TYR A 204 1.41 16.67 -8.92
CA TYR A 204 0.76 15.83 -7.93
C TYR A 204 1.23 16.13 -6.51
N LYS A 205 0.29 16.50 -5.64
CA LYS A 205 0.55 16.87 -4.23
C LYS A 205 -0.59 16.41 -3.32
N PRO A 206 -0.34 16.20 -2.02
CA PRO A 206 -1.38 15.88 -1.05
C PRO A 206 -2.32 17.05 -0.74
N THR A 207 -1.97 18.28 -1.14
CA THR A 207 -2.77 19.48 -0.88
C THR A 207 -3.32 20.04 -2.18
N PRO A 208 -4.64 20.32 -2.26
CA PRO A 208 -5.28 20.94 -3.42
C PRO A 208 -4.62 22.27 -3.80
N ALA A 209 -4.37 22.46 -5.10
CA ALA A 209 -3.81 23.68 -5.68
C ALA A 209 -4.36 23.88 -7.10
N ASP A 210 -4.33 25.12 -7.59
CA ASP A 210 -4.74 25.44 -8.95
C ASP A 210 -3.82 24.77 -9.97
N GLY A 211 -4.41 24.09 -10.96
CA GLY A 211 -3.65 23.26 -11.89
C GLY A 211 -2.99 22.05 -11.23
N GLY A 212 -3.22 21.77 -9.96
CA GLY A 212 -2.66 20.62 -9.26
C GLY A 212 -3.38 19.32 -9.58
N VAL A 213 -2.72 18.21 -9.29
CA VAL A 213 -3.32 16.87 -9.27
C VAL A 213 -3.41 16.41 -7.82
N VAL A 214 -4.55 15.85 -7.45
CA VAL A 214 -4.76 15.20 -6.15
C VAL A 214 -5.27 13.78 -6.38
N ALA A 215 -4.88 12.87 -5.50
CA ALA A 215 -5.26 11.47 -5.60
C ALA A 215 -5.40 10.87 -4.21
N TRP A 216 -6.26 9.86 -4.11
CA TRP A 216 -6.42 9.05 -2.91
C TRP A 216 -6.70 7.60 -3.26
N VAL A 217 -6.24 6.70 -2.40
CA VAL A 217 -6.54 5.28 -2.47
C VAL A 217 -7.43 4.89 -1.30
N THR A 218 -8.56 4.27 -1.60
CA THR A 218 -9.36 3.53 -0.63
C THR A 218 -9.17 2.04 -0.85
N HIS A 219 -9.44 1.24 0.16
CA HIS A 219 -9.27 -0.20 0.05
C HIS A 219 -10.37 -0.95 0.80
N THR A 220 -10.71 -2.14 0.31
CA THR A 220 -11.68 -3.04 0.96
C THR A 220 -11.13 -4.46 1.01
N LYS A 221 -11.49 -5.21 2.06
CA LYS A 221 -11.11 -6.62 2.23
C LYS A 221 -12.32 -7.51 1.97
N PRO A 222 -12.55 -7.95 0.72
CA PRO A 222 -13.67 -8.85 0.42
C PRO A 222 -13.52 -10.21 1.10
N GLU A 223 -12.28 -10.67 1.29
CA GLU A 223 -11.92 -11.88 2.04
C GLU A 223 -10.69 -11.60 2.91
N GLU A 224 -10.28 -12.55 3.77
CA GLU A 224 -9.24 -12.33 4.79
C GLU A 224 -7.93 -11.78 4.22
N LYS A 225 -7.49 -12.28 3.05
CA LYS A 225 -6.24 -11.88 2.39
C LYS A 225 -6.43 -11.12 1.09
N GLN A 226 -7.62 -11.18 0.50
CA GLN A 226 -7.92 -10.44 -0.72
C GLN A 226 -8.13 -8.97 -0.39
N MET A 227 -7.67 -8.11 -1.29
CA MET A 227 -7.79 -6.67 -1.18
C MET A 227 -8.23 -6.10 -2.53
N GLU A 228 -9.22 -5.21 -2.51
CA GLU A 228 -9.49 -4.33 -3.64
C GLU A 228 -9.01 -2.93 -3.32
N LEU A 229 -8.17 -2.38 -4.19
CA LEU A 229 -7.69 -1.01 -4.15
C LEU A 229 -8.52 -0.18 -5.12
N SER A 230 -9.10 0.93 -4.67
CA SER A 230 -9.79 1.88 -5.54
C SER A 230 -9.09 3.22 -5.46
N ILE A 231 -8.59 3.69 -6.60
CA ILE A 231 -7.81 4.91 -6.70
C ILE A 231 -8.65 5.95 -7.42
N LYS A 232 -8.85 7.10 -6.79
CA LYS A 232 -9.51 8.27 -7.37
C LYS A 232 -8.49 9.37 -7.57
N VAL A 233 -8.52 9.99 -8.74
CA VAL A 233 -7.60 11.06 -9.13
C VAL A 233 -8.37 12.22 -9.75
N GLN A 234 -8.04 13.44 -9.37
CA GLN A 234 -8.59 14.66 -9.97
C GLN A 234 -7.46 15.63 -10.34
N SER A 235 -7.55 16.20 -11.54
CA SER A 235 -6.87 17.46 -11.86
C SER A 235 -7.77 18.62 -11.44
N LEU A 236 -7.20 19.66 -10.86
CA LEU A 236 -7.95 20.73 -10.21
C LEU A 236 -7.81 22.05 -10.96
N LYS A 237 -8.91 22.82 -10.96
CA LYS A 237 -8.96 24.21 -11.40
C LYS A 237 -9.73 25.04 -10.37
N THR A 238 -9.23 26.22 -10.05
CA THR A 238 -9.88 27.12 -9.10
C THR A 238 -11.26 27.53 -9.61
N LYS A 239 -12.26 27.50 -8.73
CA LYS A 239 -13.59 28.02 -9.04
C LYS A 239 -13.51 29.51 -9.32
N ALA A 240 -14.09 29.97 -10.43
CA ALA A 240 -14.23 31.39 -10.67
C ALA A 240 -15.08 32.01 -9.53
N LYS A 241 -14.52 32.99 -8.81
CA LYS A 241 -15.27 33.82 -7.85
C LYS A 241 -16.29 34.66 -8.63
N GLY A 242 -17.46 34.11 -8.95
CA GLY A 242 -18.46 34.83 -9.73
C GLY A 242 -19.86 34.20 -9.82
N GLN A 243 -20.02 32.88 -9.70
CA GLN A 243 -21.34 32.25 -10.01
C GLN A 243 -22.22 31.91 -8.80
N GLN A 244 -21.79 32.22 -7.57
CA GLN A 244 -22.62 32.05 -6.37
C GLN A 244 -23.36 33.33 -5.93
N ALA A 245 -23.09 34.49 -6.54
CA ALA A 245 -23.82 35.73 -6.25
C ALA A 245 -25.03 35.96 -7.17
N GLU A 246 -25.02 35.47 -8.42
CA GLU A 246 -26.11 35.73 -9.38
C GLU A 246 -27.32 34.80 -9.25
N LYS A 247 -27.17 33.58 -8.71
CA LYS A 247 -28.31 32.65 -8.56
C LYS A 247 -29.23 32.96 -7.38
N THR A 248 -28.78 33.75 -6.42
CA THR A 248 -29.59 34.17 -5.28
C THR A 248 -30.30 35.50 -5.56
N ALA A 249 -29.75 36.36 -6.42
CA ALA A 249 -30.39 37.62 -6.80
C ALA A 249 -31.52 37.45 -7.82
N SER A 250 -31.44 36.45 -8.70
CA SER A 250 -32.46 36.23 -9.76
C SER A 250 -33.75 35.53 -9.28
N LYS A 251 -33.84 35.09 -8.03
CA LYS A 251 -35.00 34.34 -7.51
C LYS A 251 -35.93 35.14 -6.62
N ASP A 252 -35.56 36.38 -6.29
CA ASP A 252 -36.37 37.32 -5.49
C ASP A 252 -37.01 38.45 -6.35
N GLU A 253 -36.81 38.44 -7.67
CA GLU A 253 -37.52 39.29 -8.64
C GLU A 253 -38.25 38.43 -9.69
N LEU A 254 -39.31 37.73 -9.29
CA LEU A 254 -40.44 37.40 -10.18
C LEU A 254 -41.72 37.09 -9.40
#